data_AF-A0A496QYH8-F1
#
_entry.id   AF-A0A496QYH8-F1
#
_cell.length_a   1.000
_cell.length_b   1.000
_cell.length_c   1.000
_cell.angle_alpha   90.00
_cell.angle_beta   90.00
_cell.angle_gamma   90.00
#
_symmetry.space_group_name_H-M   'P 1'
#
loop_
_entity.id
_entity.type
_entity.pdbx_description
1 polymer ?
#
loop_
_entity_poly.entity_id
_entity_poly.type
_entity_poly.pdbx_seq_one_letter_code
_entity_poly.pdbx_strand_id
1 'polypeptide(L)'
;MVILGKTKIKDALDAHPELKKLLLTLSPKFEKLNNKLIFNTVGRWATFNDVARMGDLSVCVILHKLNEATGSVAELERVFPECINAVPPPPEMEKPEWVNSVRQLIVLDVRSRDDFFFTDIMRQLGALKPDSALKVINSFYPAPLIGMLKEEGYEFYSETVSPDEINLFALYRDKNEDPDKNWQERKESFEDFDVRKSQEDPFGAIIKKAQDTLPGTGFKLVQKFEPIPLINMLLPLDFEYETVKKDFFEYHIYFYKKANVPEESQVASGDKIPVVIQAATPVVLPIVLHLLKS
;
A
#
# COMPACT_ATOMS: atom_id res chain seq x y z
N MET A 1 -2.14 19.75 -28.47
CA MET A 1 -1.05 18.75 -28.56
C MET A 1 -1.04 18.01 -27.25
N VAL A 2 -1.18 16.68 -27.25
CA VAL A 2 -1.08 15.91 -26.00
C VAL A 2 0.35 15.95 -25.46
N ILE A 3 0.49 16.35 -24.20
CA ILE A 3 1.77 16.44 -23.50
C ILE A 3 1.91 15.18 -22.63
N LEU A 4 2.96 14.40 -22.88
CA LEU A 4 3.28 13.17 -22.16
C LEU A 4 4.56 13.34 -21.35
N GLY A 5 4.86 12.40 -20.44
CA GLY A 5 6.10 12.43 -19.66
C GLY A 5 7.36 12.46 -20.54
N LYS A 6 7.31 11.81 -21.71
CA LYS A 6 8.38 11.80 -22.72
C LYS A 6 8.42 13.03 -23.63
N THR A 7 7.40 13.89 -23.58
CA THR A 7 7.35 15.10 -24.41
C THR A 7 8.47 16.05 -23.95
N LYS A 8 9.21 16.59 -24.92
CA LYS A 8 10.27 17.56 -24.63
C LYS A 8 9.68 18.89 -24.22
N ILE A 9 10.30 19.51 -23.22
CA ILE A 9 9.83 20.78 -22.66
C ILE A 9 9.81 21.86 -23.74
N LYS A 10 10.89 21.94 -24.53
CA LYS A 10 10.98 22.97 -25.58
C LYS A 10 9.87 22.85 -26.61
N ASP A 11 9.56 21.64 -27.07
CA ASP A 11 8.52 21.41 -28.08
C ASP A 11 7.14 21.84 -27.55
N ALA A 12 6.84 21.52 -26.29
CA ALA A 12 5.59 21.93 -25.65
C ALA A 12 5.51 23.45 -25.41
N LEU A 13 6.59 24.09 -24.95
CA LEU A 13 6.60 25.54 -24.68
C LEU A 13 6.72 26.40 -25.94
N ASP A 14 7.31 25.89 -27.01
CA ASP A 14 7.32 26.56 -28.31
C ASP A 14 5.90 26.51 -28.93
N ALA A 15 5.16 25.41 -28.74
CA ALA A 15 3.76 25.28 -29.16
C ALA A 15 2.78 26.04 -28.24
N HIS A 16 3.07 26.11 -26.95
CA HIS A 16 2.22 26.69 -25.91
C HIS A 16 3.03 27.53 -24.90
N PRO A 17 3.42 28.77 -25.26
CA PRO A 17 4.26 29.64 -24.41
C PRO A 17 3.68 29.95 -23.03
N GLU A 18 2.35 29.93 -22.91
CA GLU A 18 1.59 30.14 -21.67
C GLU A 18 1.92 29.11 -20.57
N LEU A 19 2.29 27.89 -20.95
CA LEU A 19 2.62 26.82 -20.02
C LEU A 19 3.86 27.14 -19.18
N LYS A 20 4.71 28.06 -19.65
CA LYS A 20 5.88 28.51 -18.87
C LYS A 20 5.47 29.15 -17.56
N LYS A 21 4.44 30.00 -17.57
CA LYS A 21 3.93 30.64 -16.35
C LYS A 21 3.30 29.60 -15.43
N LEU A 22 2.57 28.65 -15.99
CA LEU A 22 1.96 27.55 -15.24
C LEU A 22 3.00 26.67 -14.55
N LEU A 23 4.08 26.30 -15.23
CA LEU A 23 5.20 25.56 -14.64
C LEU A 23 5.76 26.31 -13.43
N LEU A 24 5.98 27.62 -13.52
CA LEU A 24 6.49 28.40 -12.38
C LEU A 24 5.56 28.39 -11.15
N THR A 25 4.25 28.24 -11.35
CA THR A 25 3.30 28.10 -10.22
C THR A 25 3.32 26.73 -9.57
N LEU A 26 3.86 25.71 -10.25
CA LEU A 26 3.90 24.33 -9.74
C LEU A 26 5.05 24.10 -8.76
N SER A 27 6.19 24.77 -8.93
CA SER A 27 7.31 24.68 -7.99
C SER A 27 8.29 25.84 -8.18
N PRO A 28 8.82 26.45 -7.10
CA PRO A 28 9.86 27.48 -7.18
C PRO A 28 11.16 26.94 -7.81
N LYS A 29 11.38 25.61 -7.78
CA LYS A 29 12.54 24.97 -8.43
C LYS A 29 12.56 25.19 -9.95
N PHE A 30 11.44 25.61 -10.56
CA PHE A 30 11.33 25.90 -11.99
C PHE A 30 11.73 27.32 -12.38
N GLU A 31 12.10 28.21 -11.46
CA GLU A 31 12.54 29.58 -11.78
C GLU A 31 13.67 29.62 -12.81
N LYS A 32 14.56 28.62 -12.80
CA LYS A 32 15.67 28.50 -13.74
C LYS A 32 15.23 28.36 -15.21
N LEU A 33 13.96 28.01 -15.48
CA LEU A 33 13.37 28.02 -16.82
C LEU A 33 13.21 29.44 -17.40
N ASN A 34 13.25 30.49 -16.57
CA ASN A 34 13.29 31.88 -17.03
C ASN A 34 14.62 32.24 -17.70
N ASN A 35 15.69 31.49 -17.42
CA ASN A 35 16.97 31.71 -18.07
C ASN A 35 16.93 31.20 -19.52
N LYS A 36 16.93 32.14 -20.47
CA LYS A 36 16.86 31.87 -21.92
C LYS A 36 17.99 30.98 -22.43
N LEU A 37 19.17 31.04 -21.82
CA LEU A 37 20.33 30.23 -22.22
C LEU A 37 20.16 28.78 -21.77
N ILE A 38 19.80 28.57 -20.50
CA ILE A 38 19.53 27.23 -19.94
C ILE A 38 18.40 26.55 -20.73
N PHE A 39 17.33 27.30 -21.01
CA PHE A 39 16.18 26.80 -21.75
C PHE A 39 16.54 26.34 -23.17
N ASN A 40 17.31 27.13 -23.91
CA ASN A 40 17.70 26.81 -25.28
C ASN A 40 18.69 25.64 -25.39
N THR A 41 19.41 25.33 -24.31
CA THR A 41 20.43 24.27 -24.27
C THR A 41 19.87 22.97 -23.69
N VAL A 42 19.32 23.01 -22.47
CA VAL A 42 18.85 21.82 -21.74
C VAL A 42 17.42 21.45 -22.14
N GLY A 43 16.55 22.44 -22.38
CA GLY A 43 15.14 22.23 -22.74
C GLY A 43 14.92 21.49 -24.06
N ARG A 44 15.93 21.44 -24.94
CA ARG A 44 15.94 20.66 -26.19
C ARG A 44 15.93 19.14 -25.97
N TRP A 45 16.39 18.69 -24.80
CA TRP A 45 16.58 17.28 -24.47
C TRP A 45 15.75 16.86 -23.27
N ALA A 46 15.52 17.79 -22.33
CA ALA A 46 14.76 17.55 -21.13
C ALA A 46 13.27 17.29 -21.44
N THR A 47 12.73 16.27 -20.77
CA THR A 47 11.34 15.83 -20.89
C THR A 47 10.53 16.22 -19.65
N PHE A 48 9.21 16.08 -19.69
CA PHE A 48 8.38 16.34 -18.50
C PHE A 48 8.62 15.34 -17.35
N ASN A 49 9.13 14.14 -17.63
CA ASN A 49 9.67 13.24 -16.59
C ASN A 49 10.86 13.87 -15.86
N ASP A 50 11.75 14.56 -16.59
CA ASP A 50 12.91 15.23 -16.00
C ASP A 50 12.49 16.48 -15.22
N VAL A 51 11.46 17.20 -15.70
CA VAL A 51 10.84 18.32 -14.98
C VAL A 51 10.22 17.85 -13.67
N ALA A 52 9.46 16.76 -13.71
CA ALA A 52 8.86 16.16 -12.51
C ALA A 52 9.93 15.83 -11.46
N ARG A 53 11.00 15.14 -11.88
CA ARG A 53 12.14 14.80 -11.02
C ARG A 53 12.85 16.04 -10.48
N MET A 54 13.06 17.07 -11.29
CA MET A 54 13.73 18.31 -10.88
C MET A 54 12.87 19.16 -9.93
N GLY A 55 11.55 19.15 -10.13
CA GLY A 55 10.59 19.88 -9.31
C GLY A 55 10.20 19.16 -8.02
N ASP A 56 10.60 17.90 -7.87
CA ASP A 56 10.12 16.98 -6.84
C ASP A 56 8.59 16.85 -6.83
N LEU A 57 8.04 16.71 -8.03
CA LEU A 57 6.61 16.62 -8.28
C LEU A 57 6.27 15.28 -8.94
N SER A 58 5.05 14.81 -8.71
CA SER A 58 4.50 13.72 -9.51
C SER A 58 4.38 14.14 -10.97
N VAL A 59 4.87 13.31 -11.88
CA VAL A 59 4.71 13.53 -13.31
C VAL A 59 3.23 13.65 -13.69
N CYS A 60 2.34 12.91 -13.02
CA CYS A 60 0.92 12.96 -13.34
C CYS A 60 0.27 14.30 -13.01
N VAL A 61 0.65 14.91 -11.88
CA VAL A 61 0.18 16.26 -11.53
C VAL A 61 0.59 17.27 -12.59
N ILE A 62 1.84 17.19 -13.06
CA ILE A 62 2.33 18.08 -14.12
C ILE A 62 1.56 17.83 -15.43
N LEU A 63 1.45 16.58 -15.87
CA LEU A 63 0.78 16.27 -17.13
C LEU A 63 -0.69 16.67 -17.11
N HIS A 64 -1.41 16.47 -16.00
CA HIS A 64 -2.79 16.90 -15.87
C HIS A 64 -2.91 18.42 -16.01
N LYS A 65 -2.18 19.21 -15.22
CA LYS A 65 -2.26 20.68 -15.29
C LYS A 65 -1.90 21.22 -16.67
N LEU A 66 -0.88 20.65 -17.31
CA LEU A 66 -0.46 21.09 -18.64
C LEU A 66 -1.51 20.74 -19.71
N ASN A 67 -2.06 19.52 -19.70
CA ASN A 67 -3.06 19.12 -20.69
C ASN A 67 -4.44 19.74 -20.43
N GLU A 68 -4.77 20.11 -19.18
CA GLU A 68 -5.92 20.94 -18.84
C GLU A 68 -5.79 22.32 -19.47
N ALA A 69 -4.63 22.96 -19.30
CA ALA A 69 -4.35 24.28 -19.88
C ALA A 69 -4.34 24.28 -21.42
N THR A 70 -4.01 23.16 -22.07
CA THR A 70 -4.04 23.02 -23.54
C THR A 70 -5.30 22.35 -24.09
N GLY A 71 -6.29 22.05 -23.24
CA GLY A 71 -7.54 21.40 -23.63
C GLY A 71 -7.37 19.98 -24.19
N SER A 72 -6.27 19.29 -23.87
CA SER A 72 -5.90 17.96 -24.39
C SER A 72 -6.11 16.83 -23.37
N VAL A 73 -6.87 17.06 -22.30
CA VAL A 73 -7.13 16.09 -21.21
C VAL A 73 -7.72 14.78 -21.73
N ALA A 74 -8.78 14.84 -22.53
CA ALA A 74 -9.43 13.64 -23.07
C ALA A 74 -8.51 12.78 -23.97
N GLU A 75 -7.54 13.41 -24.65
CA GLU A 75 -6.55 12.67 -25.45
C GLU A 75 -5.49 12.03 -24.57
N LEU A 76 -5.05 12.72 -23.52
CA LEU A 76 -4.19 12.14 -22.49
C LEU A 76 -4.92 10.96 -21.81
N GLU A 77 -6.24 11.03 -21.56
CA GLU A 77 -7.03 9.98 -20.86
C GLU A 77 -7.01 8.67 -21.63
N ARG A 78 -7.09 8.77 -22.95
CA ARG A 78 -7.07 7.63 -23.85
C ARG A 78 -5.70 6.93 -23.88
N VAL A 79 -4.62 7.68 -23.69
CA VAL A 79 -3.24 7.18 -23.87
C VAL A 79 -2.57 6.83 -22.54
N PHE A 80 -3.03 7.44 -21.45
CA PHE A 80 -2.46 7.28 -20.12
C PHE A 80 -3.55 7.39 -19.03
N PRO A 81 -4.53 6.46 -19.03
CA PRO A 81 -5.74 6.55 -18.19
C PRO A 81 -5.42 6.52 -16.69
N GLU A 82 -4.40 5.78 -16.28
CA GLU A 82 -3.90 5.72 -14.89
C GLU A 82 -3.47 7.09 -14.31
N CYS A 83 -3.21 8.06 -15.17
CA CYS A 83 -2.69 9.37 -14.78
C CYS A 83 -3.76 10.48 -14.72
N ILE A 84 -4.97 10.20 -15.23
CA ILE A 84 -6.07 11.18 -15.40
C ILE A 84 -7.41 10.64 -14.99
N ASN A 85 -7.50 9.37 -14.59
CA ASN A 85 -8.43 9.08 -13.51
C ASN A 85 -8.12 10.15 -12.45
N ALA A 86 -9.02 11.14 -12.34
CA ALA A 86 -8.95 12.16 -11.32
C ALA A 86 -8.55 11.41 -10.08
N VAL A 87 -7.43 11.77 -9.45
CA VAL A 87 -7.06 11.17 -8.17
C VAL A 87 -8.36 11.25 -7.39
N PRO A 88 -9.04 10.09 -7.15
CA PRO A 88 -10.40 10.16 -6.68
C PRO A 88 -10.34 11.03 -5.44
N PRO A 89 -11.31 11.97 -5.27
CA PRO A 89 -11.28 12.84 -4.11
C PRO A 89 -10.98 11.98 -2.89
N PRO A 90 -10.08 12.42 -1.99
CA PRO A 90 -9.67 11.63 -0.84
C PRO A 90 -10.90 10.94 -0.27
N PRO A 91 -10.89 9.59 -0.15
CA PRO A 91 -12.08 8.89 0.29
C PRO A 91 -12.50 9.51 1.62
N GLU A 92 -13.77 9.92 1.70
CA GLU A 92 -14.30 10.41 2.96
C GLU A 92 -14.27 9.25 3.95
N MET A 93 -13.51 9.43 5.02
CA MET A 93 -13.42 8.46 6.10
C MET A 93 -14.31 8.93 7.25
N GLU A 94 -15.08 8.03 7.83
CA GLU A 94 -15.70 8.30 9.13
C GLU A 94 -14.59 8.43 10.17
N LYS A 95 -14.64 9.50 10.97
CA LYS A 95 -13.62 9.77 11.98
C LYS A 95 -13.71 8.72 13.10
N PRO A 96 -12.68 7.87 13.29
CA PRO A 96 -12.70 6.87 14.34
C PRO A 96 -12.65 7.50 15.73
N GLU A 97 -13.22 6.81 16.74
CA GLU A 97 -13.21 7.29 18.12
C GLU A 97 -11.79 7.47 18.68
N TRP A 98 -10.87 6.58 18.29
CA TRP A 98 -9.47 6.61 18.76
C TRP A 98 -8.77 7.94 18.43
N VAL A 99 -9.16 8.63 17.37
CA VAL A 99 -8.56 9.91 16.99
C VAL A 99 -8.78 10.97 18.09
N ASN A 100 -9.89 10.89 18.82
CA ASN A 100 -10.21 11.79 19.91
C ASN A 100 -9.79 11.26 21.29
N SER A 101 -9.53 9.95 21.43
CA SER A 101 -9.19 9.31 22.72
C SER A 101 -7.71 8.93 22.85
N VAL A 102 -6.90 9.10 21.80
CA VAL A 102 -5.45 8.88 21.86
C VAL A 102 -4.81 9.74 22.95
N ARG A 103 -4.01 9.11 23.81
CA ARG A 103 -3.38 9.80 24.96
C ARG A 103 -2.22 10.67 24.53
N GLN A 104 -1.47 10.23 23.52
CA GLN A 104 -0.30 10.94 23.02
C GLN A 104 -0.36 11.08 21.50
N LEU A 105 -0.48 12.32 21.02
CA LEU A 105 -0.44 12.63 19.60
C LEU A 105 0.90 13.29 19.24
N ILE A 106 1.71 12.60 18.44
CA ILE A 106 2.94 13.16 17.87
C ILE A 106 2.56 13.85 16.56
N VAL A 107 2.89 15.13 16.41
CA VAL A 107 2.54 15.91 15.22
C VAL A 107 3.80 16.19 14.40
N LEU A 108 3.72 15.88 13.10
CA LEU A 108 4.76 16.14 12.11
C LEU A 108 4.18 16.95 10.96
N ASP A 109 4.48 18.24 10.91
CA ASP A 109 4.11 19.11 9.79
C ASP A 109 5.20 19.08 8.72
N VAL A 110 4.83 18.66 7.51
CA VAL A 110 5.73 18.55 6.35
C VAL A 110 5.33 19.49 5.21
N ARG A 111 4.32 20.35 5.40
CA ARG A 111 3.80 21.22 4.31
C ARG A 111 4.83 22.19 3.76
N SER A 112 5.72 22.67 4.61
CA SER A 112 6.75 23.66 4.26
C SER A 112 8.14 23.04 4.11
N ARG A 113 8.23 21.72 3.98
CA ARG A 113 9.50 21.01 3.83
C ARG A 113 9.83 20.79 2.36
N ASP A 114 11.07 21.12 2.01
CA ASP A 114 11.61 20.97 0.65
C ASP A 114 12.50 19.73 0.50
N ASP A 115 12.72 18.99 1.60
CA ASP A 115 13.56 17.82 1.75
C ASP A 115 12.75 16.50 1.83
N PHE A 116 13.40 15.37 1.54
CA PHE A 116 12.75 14.06 1.57
C PHE A 116 12.42 13.60 3.01
N PHE A 117 11.20 13.92 3.45
CA PHE A 117 10.73 13.72 4.83
C PHE A 117 10.17 12.31 5.12
N PHE A 118 10.10 11.42 4.13
CA PHE A 118 9.56 10.05 4.33
C PHE A 118 10.32 9.28 5.41
N THR A 119 11.65 9.46 5.47
CA THR A 119 12.51 8.84 6.50
C THR A 119 12.15 9.29 7.91
N ASP A 120 11.76 10.55 8.09
CA ASP A 120 11.31 11.08 9.37
C ASP A 120 9.96 10.49 9.78
N ILE A 121 9.03 10.35 8.83
CA ILE A 121 7.74 9.69 9.07
C ILE A 121 7.97 8.25 9.52
N MET A 122 8.83 7.50 8.82
CA MET A 122 9.12 6.10 9.18
C MET A 122 9.78 5.99 10.56
N ARG A 123 10.71 6.90 10.88
CA ARG A 123 11.34 6.96 12.19
C ARG A 123 10.32 7.22 13.30
N GLN A 124 9.38 8.15 13.09
CA GLN A 124 8.33 8.44 14.06
C GLN A 124 7.37 7.26 14.20
N LEU A 125 6.92 6.65 13.10
CA LEU A 125 6.07 5.46 13.11
C LEU A 125 6.71 4.29 13.88
N GLY A 126 8.02 4.07 13.70
CA GLY A 126 8.76 3.03 14.43
C GLY A 126 9.03 3.35 15.90
N ALA A 127 8.93 4.62 16.30
CA ALA A 127 9.15 5.07 17.68
C ALA A 127 7.84 5.31 18.45
N LEU A 128 6.68 5.08 17.80
CA LEU A 128 5.39 5.14 18.46
C LEU A 128 5.33 4.14 19.63
N LYS A 129 4.57 4.50 20.66
CA LYS A 129 4.34 3.71 21.87
C LYS A 129 2.86 3.33 22.01
N PRO A 130 2.50 2.37 22.88
CA PRO A 130 1.11 2.11 23.22
C PRO A 130 0.35 3.41 23.57
N ASP A 131 -0.93 3.48 23.19
CA ASP A 131 -1.82 4.64 23.34
C ASP A 131 -1.35 5.94 22.63
N SER A 132 -0.43 5.84 21.66
CA SER A 132 0.04 7.00 20.88
C SER A 132 -0.33 6.90 19.40
N ALA A 133 -0.38 8.05 18.73
CA ALA A 133 -0.57 8.13 17.28
C ALA A 133 0.35 9.19 16.68
N LEU A 134 0.68 9.02 15.39
CA LEU A 134 1.35 10.03 14.57
C LEU A 134 0.31 10.77 13.73
N LYS A 135 0.30 12.10 13.82
CA LYS A 135 -0.39 12.99 12.88
C LYS A 135 0.62 13.61 11.93
N VAL A 136 0.49 13.35 10.64
CA VAL A 136 1.26 13.99 9.57
C VAL A 136 0.39 15.05 8.90
N ILE A 137 0.86 16.29 8.85
CA ILE A 137 0.18 17.39 8.16
C ILE A 137 0.85 17.59 6.80
N ASN A 138 0.10 17.39 5.72
CA ASN A 138 0.59 17.40 4.36
C ASN A 138 -0.15 18.44 3.51
N SER A 139 0.48 18.94 2.44
CA SER A 139 -0.11 19.88 1.49
C SER A 139 -0.82 19.19 0.33
N PHE A 140 -0.73 17.85 0.25
CA PHE A 140 -1.39 17.02 -0.75
C PHE A 140 -1.74 15.64 -0.19
N TYR A 141 -2.63 14.93 -0.89
CA TYR A 141 -3.10 13.60 -0.46
C TYR A 141 -1.98 12.56 -0.57
N PRO A 142 -1.54 11.95 0.54
CA PRO A 142 -0.34 11.10 0.55
C PRO A 142 -0.68 9.64 0.20
N ALA A 143 -1.19 9.40 -1.01
CA ALA A 143 -1.62 8.06 -1.44
C ALA A 143 -0.58 6.94 -1.24
N PRO A 144 0.73 7.15 -1.54
CA PRO A 144 1.74 6.11 -1.29
C PRO A 144 1.90 5.76 0.19
N LEU A 145 1.83 6.76 1.08
CA LEU A 145 1.96 6.55 2.52
C LEU A 145 0.76 5.78 3.07
N ILE A 146 -0.44 6.10 2.59
CA ILE A 146 -1.68 5.40 2.94
C ILE A 146 -1.63 3.93 2.47
N GLY A 147 -1.16 3.70 1.24
CA GLY A 147 -0.95 2.34 0.71
C GLY A 147 -0.04 1.52 1.62
N MET A 148 1.11 2.09 2.01
CA MET A 148 2.05 1.45 2.91
C MET A 148 1.44 1.18 4.30
N LEU A 149 0.76 2.16 4.91
CA LEU A 149 0.10 1.95 6.21
C LEU A 149 -0.90 0.80 6.16
N LYS A 150 -1.65 0.67 5.06
CA LYS A 150 -2.58 -0.43 4.83
C LYS A 150 -1.88 -1.78 4.68
N GLU A 151 -0.79 -1.83 3.92
CA GLU A 151 0.03 -3.05 3.72
C GLU A 151 0.67 -3.53 5.02
N GLU A 152 1.17 -2.60 5.82
CA GLU A 152 1.73 -2.86 7.16
C GLU A 152 0.64 -3.04 8.24
N GLY A 153 -0.64 -2.93 7.85
CA GLY A 153 -1.83 -3.14 8.70
C GLY A 153 -1.95 -2.16 9.86
N TYR A 154 -1.45 -0.95 9.73
CA TYR A 154 -1.73 0.15 10.66
C TYR A 154 -3.20 0.54 10.60
N GLU A 155 -3.77 0.89 11.76
CA GLU A 155 -5.02 1.64 11.79
C GLU A 155 -4.72 3.12 11.52
N PHE A 156 -5.42 3.72 10.56
CA PHE A 156 -5.18 5.09 10.13
C PHE A 156 -6.48 5.83 9.79
N TYR A 157 -6.41 7.16 9.81
CA TYR A 157 -7.50 8.06 9.46
C TYR A 157 -6.94 9.25 8.68
N SER A 158 -7.60 9.66 7.60
CA SER A 158 -7.25 10.84 6.83
C SER A 158 -8.42 11.81 6.77
N GLU A 159 -8.14 13.10 6.96
CA GLU A 159 -9.13 14.17 6.79
C GLU A 159 -8.54 15.30 5.94
N THR A 160 -9.38 15.90 5.10
CA THR A 160 -9.03 17.12 4.35
C THR A 160 -9.56 18.32 5.14
N VAL A 161 -8.65 19.13 5.69
CA VAL A 161 -9.01 20.36 6.43
C VAL A 161 -9.18 21.53 5.46
N SER A 162 -8.30 21.62 4.48
CA SER A 162 -8.35 22.62 3.40
C SER A 162 -7.65 22.08 2.15
N PRO A 163 -7.70 22.80 1.00
CA PRO A 163 -7.00 22.36 -0.22
C PRO A 163 -5.49 22.12 -0.05
N ASP A 164 -4.85 22.85 0.88
CA ASP A 164 -3.40 22.77 1.14
C ASP A 164 -3.09 22.16 2.52
N GLU A 165 -4.09 21.55 3.18
CA GLU A 165 -3.93 20.91 4.48
C GLU A 165 -4.73 19.61 4.58
N ILE A 166 -3.99 18.51 4.56
CA ILE A 166 -4.48 17.16 4.72
C ILE A 166 -3.79 16.55 5.94
N ASN A 167 -4.60 16.08 6.89
CA ASN A 167 -4.10 15.41 8.08
C ASN A 167 -4.22 13.90 7.89
N LEU A 168 -3.11 13.19 8.06
CA LEU A 168 -3.07 11.73 8.14
C LEU A 168 -2.69 11.32 9.56
N PHE A 169 -3.54 10.55 10.20
CA PHE A 169 -3.32 9.96 11.51
C PHE A 169 -3.00 8.49 11.34
N ALA A 170 -1.96 7.99 12.01
CA ALA A 170 -1.62 6.58 12.11
C ALA A 170 -1.54 6.21 13.60
N LEU A 171 -2.38 5.28 14.04
CA LEU A 171 -2.37 4.77 15.40
C LEU A 171 -1.17 3.86 15.60
N TYR A 172 -0.57 3.88 16.79
CA TYR A 172 0.43 2.89 17.15
C TYR A 172 -0.16 1.48 16.97
N ARG A 173 0.60 0.65 16.26
CA ARG A 173 0.43 -0.79 16.25
C ARG A 173 1.64 -1.39 16.91
N ASP A 174 1.44 -2.25 17.90
CA ASP A 174 2.54 -3.01 18.46
C ASP A 174 3.02 -4.02 17.41
N LYS A 175 4.23 -3.80 16.90
CA LYS A 175 4.86 -4.70 15.91
C LYS A 175 5.19 -6.08 16.49
N ASN A 176 5.20 -6.20 17.82
CA ASN A 176 5.38 -7.45 18.55
C ASN A 176 4.06 -8.04 19.06
N GLU A 177 2.95 -7.32 18.94
CA GLU A 177 1.61 -7.88 19.10
C GLU A 177 1.29 -8.61 17.81
N ASP A 178 1.81 -9.83 17.79
CA ASP A 178 1.59 -10.78 16.74
C ASP A 178 0.07 -11.01 16.59
N PRO A 179 -0.56 -10.60 15.48
CA PRO A 179 -1.96 -10.91 15.22
C PRO A 179 -2.21 -12.43 15.13
N ASP A 180 -1.14 -13.24 15.00
CA ASP A 180 -1.14 -14.70 15.07
C ASP A 180 -1.17 -15.23 16.51
N LYS A 181 -0.70 -14.52 17.54
CA LYS A 181 -0.61 -15.08 18.91
C LYS A 181 -1.94 -15.16 19.65
N ASN A 182 -2.88 -14.26 19.35
CA ASN A 182 -4.19 -14.17 20.01
C ASN A 182 -5.35 -14.08 19.00
N TRP A 183 -5.22 -14.71 17.82
CA TRP A 183 -6.30 -14.69 16.83
C TRP A 183 -7.64 -15.23 17.40
N GLN A 184 -7.57 -16.11 18.41
CA GLN A 184 -8.72 -16.66 19.12
C GLN A 184 -9.55 -15.59 19.86
N GLU A 185 -8.95 -14.47 20.29
CA GLU A 185 -9.66 -13.37 20.96
C GLU A 185 -10.51 -12.56 19.98
N ARG A 186 -10.07 -12.49 18.72
CA ARG A 186 -10.78 -11.77 17.63
C ARG A 186 -11.54 -12.67 16.67
N LYS A 187 -11.59 -13.98 16.91
CA LYS A 187 -12.19 -14.96 15.98
C LYS A 187 -13.65 -14.66 15.60
N GLU A 188 -14.40 -13.99 16.48
CA GLU A 188 -15.79 -13.60 16.23
C GLU A 188 -15.92 -12.46 15.21
N SER A 189 -14.83 -11.76 14.85
CA SER A 189 -14.82 -10.76 13.78
C SER A 189 -14.58 -11.38 12.40
N PHE A 190 -14.29 -12.69 12.31
CA PHE A 190 -14.04 -13.36 11.05
C PHE A 190 -15.31 -13.45 10.21
N GLU A 191 -15.15 -13.48 8.89
CA GLU A 191 -16.29 -13.55 7.98
C GLU A 191 -17.03 -14.87 8.11
N ASP A 192 -18.36 -14.79 8.22
CA ASP A 192 -19.24 -15.95 8.35
C ASP A 192 -19.43 -16.67 7.02
N PHE A 193 -19.16 -17.98 7.04
CA PHE A 193 -19.37 -18.88 5.92
C PHE A 193 -20.22 -20.08 6.36
N ASP A 194 -21.54 -19.90 6.34
CA ASP A 194 -22.50 -20.94 6.74
C ASP A 194 -22.89 -21.84 5.56
N VAL A 195 -22.48 -23.12 5.65
CA VAL A 195 -22.72 -24.13 4.61
C VAL A 195 -23.85 -25.11 4.97
N ARG A 196 -24.54 -24.92 6.11
CA ARG A 196 -25.57 -25.88 6.59
C ARG A 196 -26.81 -25.95 5.69
N LYS A 197 -27.08 -24.86 4.96
CA LYS A 197 -28.21 -24.71 4.04
C LYS A 197 -27.86 -25.04 2.59
N SER A 198 -26.59 -25.37 2.31
CA SER A 198 -26.16 -25.69 0.95
C SER A 198 -26.83 -26.99 0.48
N GLN A 199 -27.37 -26.98 -0.74
CA GLN A 199 -27.97 -28.17 -1.38
C GLN A 199 -26.92 -29.04 -2.09
N GLU A 200 -25.76 -28.46 -2.40
CA GLU A 200 -24.61 -29.10 -3.05
C GLU A 200 -23.45 -29.29 -2.08
N ASP A 201 -22.48 -30.13 -2.44
CA ASP A 201 -21.25 -30.35 -1.67
C ASP A 201 -20.46 -29.03 -1.54
N PRO A 202 -20.34 -28.45 -0.34
CA PRO A 202 -19.68 -27.15 -0.15
C PRO A 202 -18.16 -27.25 -0.22
N PHE A 203 -17.58 -28.45 -0.34
CA PHE A 203 -16.13 -28.67 -0.25
C PHE A 203 -15.32 -27.73 -1.16
N GLY A 204 -15.66 -27.66 -2.46
CA GLY A 204 -14.95 -26.80 -3.41
C GLY A 204 -15.02 -25.31 -3.06
N ALA A 205 -16.15 -24.85 -2.53
CA ALA A 205 -16.33 -23.46 -2.10
C ALA A 205 -15.49 -23.15 -0.85
N ILE A 206 -15.37 -24.10 0.08
CA ILE A 206 -14.54 -23.94 1.29
C ILE A 206 -13.06 -23.88 0.91
N ILE A 207 -12.58 -24.75 0.00
CA ILE A 207 -11.19 -24.71 -0.46
C ILE A 207 -10.89 -23.39 -1.17
N LYS A 208 -11.79 -22.92 -2.03
CA LYS A 208 -11.65 -21.60 -2.67
C LYS A 208 -11.58 -20.47 -1.63
N LYS A 209 -12.46 -20.49 -0.62
CA LYS A 209 -12.45 -19.51 0.47
C LYS A 209 -11.11 -19.51 1.24
N ALA A 210 -10.57 -20.68 1.53
CA ALA A 210 -9.27 -20.81 2.19
C ALA A 210 -8.11 -20.29 1.31
N GLN A 211 -8.16 -20.51 -0.01
CA GLN A 211 -7.16 -19.97 -0.94
C GLN A 211 -7.22 -18.45 -1.03
N ASP A 212 -8.42 -17.88 -1.06
CA ASP A 212 -8.67 -16.43 -1.12
C ASP A 212 -8.41 -15.71 0.23
N THR A 213 -8.21 -16.46 1.33
CA THR A 213 -7.89 -15.90 2.65
C THR A 213 -6.45 -15.37 2.67
N LEU A 214 -6.29 -14.11 3.07
CA LEU A 214 -4.99 -13.44 3.17
C LEU A 214 -4.24 -13.88 4.44
N PRO A 215 -2.90 -13.97 4.42
CA PRO A 215 -2.11 -14.16 5.64
C PRO A 215 -2.44 -13.10 6.69
N GLY A 216 -2.53 -13.51 7.96
CA GLY A 216 -2.93 -12.63 9.08
C GLY A 216 -4.45 -12.47 9.26
N THR A 217 -5.27 -13.14 8.46
CA THR A 217 -6.74 -13.08 8.50
C THR A 217 -7.37 -14.48 8.61
N GLY A 218 -8.69 -14.56 8.80
CA GLY A 218 -9.40 -15.82 8.99
C GLY A 218 -10.87 -15.77 8.58
N PHE A 219 -11.53 -16.93 8.60
CA PHE A 219 -12.95 -17.08 8.30
C PHE A 219 -13.62 -18.06 9.27
N LYS A 220 -14.92 -17.89 9.52
CA LYS A 220 -15.73 -18.78 10.36
C LYS A 220 -16.59 -19.70 9.49
N LEU A 221 -16.28 -20.98 9.45
CA LEU A 221 -17.10 -22.00 8.82
C LEU A 221 -18.19 -22.49 9.77
N VAL A 222 -19.46 -22.33 9.41
CA VAL A 222 -20.58 -22.88 10.18
C VAL A 222 -21.09 -24.14 9.48
N GLN A 223 -21.04 -25.28 10.15
CA GLN A 223 -21.46 -26.57 9.58
C GLN A 223 -22.10 -27.52 10.59
N LYS A 224 -22.63 -28.66 10.12
CA LYS A 224 -23.46 -29.58 10.93
C LYS A 224 -22.66 -30.55 11.81
N PHE A 225 -21.38 -30.75 11.50
CA PHE A 225 -20.47 -31.65 12.21
C PHE A 225 -19.09 -30.98 12.35
N GLU A 226 -18.08 -31.68 12.86
CA GLU A 226 -16.70 -31.21 12.84
C GLU A 226 -15.96 -31.81 11.62
N PRO A 227 -15.44 -31.00 10.68
CA PRO A 227 -14.93 -31.49 9.41
C PRO A 227 -13.45 -31.85 9.51
N ILE A 228 -13.13 -32.93 10.24
CA ILE A 228 -11.74 -33.38 10.46
C ILE A 228 -10.93 -33.51 9.15
N PRO A 229 -11.46 -34.11 8.05
CA PRO A 229 -10.70 -34.21 6.80
C PRO A 229 -10.32 -32.85 6.21
N LEU A 230 -11.24 -31.87 6.25
CA LEU A 230 -10.98 -30.52 5.76
C LEU A 230 -9.93 -29.82 6.62
N ILE A 231 -10.06 -29.92 7.95
CA ILE A 231 -9.10 -29.34 8.89
C ILE A 231 -7.69 -29.84 8.58
N ASN A 232 -7.52 -31.15 8.42
CA ASN A 232 -6.22 -31.75 8.12
C ASN A 232 -5.65 -31.32 6.76
N MET A 233 -6.48 -30.88 5.82
CA MET A 233 -6.02 -30.33 4.54
C MET A 233 -5.58 -28.87 4.64
N LEU A 234 -6.15 -28.09 5.56
CA LEU A 234 -5.82 -26.68 5.73
C LEU A 234 -4.62 -26.46 6.66
N LEU A 235 -4.41 -27.32 7.65
CA LEU A 235 -3.25 -27.23 8.56
C LEU A 235 -1.90 -27.09 7.83
N PRO A 236 -1.58 -27.86 6.77
CA PRO A 236 -0.33 -27.71 6.02
C PRO A 236 -0.27 -26.47 5.12
N LEU A 237 -1.38 -25.73 4.96
CA LEU A 237 -1.48 -24.50 4.17
C LEU A 237 -1.36 -23.26 5.08
N ASP A 238 -0.59 -23.38 6.16
CA ASP A 238 -0.37 -22.37 7.20
C ASP A 238 -1.65 -21.92 7.92
N PHE A 239 -2.67 -22.79 8.02
CA PHE A 239 -3.84 -22.51 8.84
C PHE A 239 -3.73 -23.06 10.26
N GLU A 240 -4.21 -22.27 11.22
CA GLU A 240 -4.67 -22.74 12.52
C GLU A 240 -6.19 -22.80 12.54
N TYR A 241 -6.74 -23.53 13.53
CA TYR A 241 -8.18 -23.59 13.69
C TYR A 241 -8.61 -23.73 15.15
N GLU A 242 -9.86 -23.39 15.39
CA GLU A 242 -10.56 -23.66 16.65
C GLU A 242 -11.99 -24.07 16.33
N THR A 243 -12.44 -25.19 16.88
CA THR A 243 -13.83 -25.64 16.75
C THR A 243 -14.61 -25.31 18.02
N VAL A 244 -15.72 -24.59 17.86
CA VAL A 244 -16.69 -24.34 18.93
C VAL A 244 -18.01 -25.03 18.57
N LYS A 245 -18.39 -26.03 19.34
CA LYS A 245 -19.71 -26.66 19.23
C LYS A 245 -20.76 -25.78 19.92
N LYS A 246 -21.66 -25.17 19.14
CA LYS A 246 -22.76 -24.34 19.65
C LYS A 246 -24.03 -25.15 19.93
N ASP A 247 -24.30 -26.20 19.15
CA ASP A 247 -25.46 -27.10 19.33
C ASP A 247 -25.21 -28.51 18.72
N PHE A 248 -26.20 -29.42 18.78
CA PHE A 248 -26.14 -30.80 18.25
C PHE A 248 -25.74 -30.87 16.77
N PHE A 249 -26.23 -29.94 15.95
CA PHE A 249 -25.91 -29.83 14.52
C PHE A 249 -25.38 -28.44 14.14
N GLU A 250 -24.66 -27.81 15.07
CA GLU A 250 -24.08 -26.49 14.85
C GLU A 250 -22.67 -26.42 15.43
N TYR A 251 -21.70 -26.44 14.52
CA TYR A 251 -20.28 -26.28 14.79
C TYR A 251 -19.80 -25.02 14.08
N HIS A 252 -19.09 -24.17 14.83
CA HIS A 252 -18.41 -22.99 14.32
C HIS A 252 -16.92 -23.32 14.32
N ILE A 253 -16.35 -23.46 13.12
CA ILE A 253 -14.94 -23.75 12.93
C ILE A 253 -14.28 -22.48 12.43
N TYR A 254 -13.45 -21.88 13.27
CA TYR A 254 -12.69 -20.70 12.92
C TYR A 254 -11.37 -21.16 12.31
N PHE A 255 -11.07 -20.72 11.10
CA PHE A 255 -9.80 -20.95 10.43
C PHE A 255 -9.02 -19.64 10.34
N TYR A 256 -7.75 -19.69 10.72
CA TYR A 256 -6.85 -18.56 10.73
C TYR A 256 -5.61 -18.85 9.89
N LYS A 257 -5.26 -17.99 8.94
CA LYS A 257 -4.06 -18.16 8.10
C LYS A 257 -2.90 -17.36 8.68
N LYS A 258 -1.82 -18.02 9.09
CA LYS A 258 -0.65 -17.37 9.70
C LYS A 258 -0.01 -16.36 8.75
N ALA A 259 0.49 -15.26 9.32
CA ALA A 259 1.36 -14.36 8.58
C ALA A 259 2.77 -14.94 8.56
N ASN A 260 3.26 -15.36 7.37
CA ASN A 260 4.66 -15.76 7.25
C ASN A 260 5.56 -14.54 7.44
N VAL A 261 6.05 -14.32 8.66
CA VAL A 261 7.24 -13.51 8.91
C VAL A 261 8.44 -14.41 8.65
N PRO A 262 9.36 -14.08 7.72
CA PRO A 262 10.62 -14.80 7.63
C PRO A 262 11.34 -14.67 8.98
N GLU A 263 11.49 -15.78 9.71
CA GLU A 263 12.23 -15.80 10.96
C GLU A 263 13.64 -15.25 10.73
N GLU A 264 13.95 -14.09 11.32
CA GLU A 264 15.33 -13.64 11.45
C GLU A 264 16.09 -14.70 12.25
N SER A 265 17.00 -15.38 11.56
CA SER A 265 17.90 -16.35 12.16
C SER A 265 18.67 -15.68 13.28
N GLN A 266 18.46 -16.12 14.52
CA GLN A 266 19.25 -15.71 15.67
C GLN A 266 20.73 -16.01 15.38
N VAL A 267 21.50 -14.96 15.09
CA VAL A 267 22.96 -15.08 14.95
C VAL A 267 23.53 -15.19 16.35
N ALA A 268 23.75 -16.42 16.79
CA ALA A 268 24.55 -16.71 17.96
C ALA A 268 26.01 -16.30 17.67
N SER A 269 26.54 -15.44 18.54
CA SER A 269 27.94 -15.04 18.65
C SER A 269 28.90 -16.22 18.45
N GLY A 270 29.81 -16.11 17.48
CA GLY A 270 30.89 -17.06 17.27
C GLY A 270 31.84 -16.59 16.16
N ASP A 271 32.93 -15.96 16.58
CA ASP A 271 34.10 -15.58 15.79
C ASP A 271 34.50 -16.67 14.77
N LYS A 272 34.39 -16.37 13.46
CA LYS A 272 35.13 -17.01 12.35
C LYS A 272 34.89 -16.30 11.00
N ILE A 273 36.02 -16.05 10.34
CA ILE A 273 36.32 -15.44 9.04
C ILE A 273 35.26 -15.73 7.95
N PRO A 274 34.83 -14.74 7.13
CA PRO A 274 33.85 -14.99 6.08
C PRO A 274 34.48 -15.74 4.90
N VAL A 275 33.97 -16.95 4.63
CA VAL A 275 34.18 -17.65 3.35
C VAL A 275 33.08 -17.19 2.40
N VAL A 276 33.48 -16.69 1.24
CA VAL A 276 32.60 -16.31 0.12
C VAL A 276 31.84 -17.55 -0.35
N ILE A 277 30.51 -17.57 -0.19
CA ILE A 277 29.66 -18.57 -0.83
C ILE A 277 29.00 -17.91 -2.04
N GLN A 278 29.46 -18.30 -3.23
CA GLN A 278 28.82 -17.95 -4.50
C GLN A 278 27.44 -18.60 -4.56
N ALA A 279 26.44 -17.83 -4.98
CA ALA A 279 25.06 -18.29 -5.14
C ALA A 279 24.99 -19.51 -6.08
N ALA A 280 24.63 -20.67 -5.54
CA ALA A 280 24.27 -21.84 -6.34
C ALA A 280 22.86 -21.62 -6.91
N THR A 281 22.77 -21.58 -8.24
CA THR A 281 21.51 -21.58 -9.00
C THR A 281 20.72 -22.86 -8.68
N PRO A 282 19.40 -22.83 -8.44
CA PRO A 282 18.66 -24.05 -8.11
C PRO A 282 18.48 -24.92 -9.38
N VAL A 283 19.23 -26.01 -9.47
CA VAL A 283 19.11 -27.05 -10.53
C VAL A 283 17.86 -27.94 -10.31
N VAL A 284 16.99 -27.61 -9.35
CA VAL A 284 15.89 -28.48 -8.91
C VAL A 284 14.62 -28.31 -9.77
N LEU A 285 14.41 -27.14 -10.39
CA LEU A 285 13.22 -26.86 -11.18
C LEU A 285 13.06 -27.73 -12.45
N PRO A 286 14.11 -28.05 -13.24
CA PRO A 286 13.96 -28.91 -14.41
C PRO A 286 13.69 -30.38 -14.06
N ILE A 287 14.03 -30.84 -12.85
CA ILE A 287 13.79 -32.24 -12.42
C ILE A 287 12.31 -32.44 -12.03
N VAL A 288 11.71 -31.46 -11.35
CA VAL A 288 10.28 -31.48 -10.97
C VAL A 288 9.38 -31.44 -12.22
N LEU A 289 9.75 -30.69 -13.25
CA LEU A 289 9.01 -30.62 -14.52
C LEU A 289 9.04 -31.92 -15.34
N HIS A 290 10.02 -32.80 -15.12
CA HIS A 290 10.09 -34.10 -15.78
C HIS A 290 9.18 -35.15 -15.12
N LEU A 291 8.93 -35.02 -13.81
CA LEU A 291 8.06 -35.92 -13.05
C LEU A 291 6.56 -35.61 -13.20
N LEU A 292 6.18 -34.39 -13.58
CA LEU A 292 4.79 -33.99 -13.80
C LEU A 292 4.25 -34.30 -15.22
N LYS A 293 5.06 -34.93 -16.07
CA LYS A 293 4.68 -35.30 -17.45
C LYS A 293 4.65 -36.82 -17.70
N SER A 294 4.73 -37.64 -16.64
CA SER A 294 4.59 -39.10 -16.73
C SER A 294 3.28 -39.56 -16.13
#